data_AF-X1A9J6-F1
#
_entry.id   AF-X1A9J6-F1
#
_cell.length_a   1.000
_cell.length_b   1.000
_cell.length_c   1.000
_cell.angle_alpha   90.00
_cell.angle_beta   90.00
_cell.angle_gamma   90.00
#
_symmetry.space_group_name_H-M   'P 1'
#
loop_
_entity.id
_entity.type
_entity.pdbx_description
1 polymer ?
#
loop_
_entity_poly.entity_id
_entity_poly.type
_entity_poly.pdbx_seq_one_letter_code
_entity_poly.pdbx_strand_id
1 'polypeptide(L)' 'MELAGIKNVLTKSLGSTNVINVVRATEDGLKRIKSPSQIAKLRGKSLKDFFSSPEGSKESKIKNKNE' A
#
# COMPACT_ATOMS: atom_id res chain seq x y z
N MET A 1 -0.23 8.31 11.22
CA MET A 1 -0.05 6.91 10.77
C MET A 1 -0.59 5.92 11.79
N GLU A 2 -0.28 6.12 13.07
CA GLU A 2 -0.83 5.31 14.17
C GLU A 2 -2.37 5.29 14.16
N LEU A 3 -3.01 6.47 14.02
CA LEU A 3 -4.48 6.58 13.91
C LEU A 3 -5.05 5.90 12.65
N ALA A 4 -4.24 5.74 11.60
CA ALA A 4 -4.65 5.02 10.39
C ALA A 4 -4.52 3.50 10.56
N GLY A 5 -4.13 3.00 11.74
CA GLY A 5 -3.95 1.58 12.04
C GLY A 5 -2.67 0.97 11.48
N ILE A 6 -1.73 1.79 10.99
CA ILE A 6 -0.48 1.31 10.40
C ILE A 6 0.51 1.04 11.53
N LYS A 7 0.79 -0.25 11.78
CA LYS A 7 1.70 -0.69 12.86
C LYS A 7 3.17 -0.68 12.47
N ASN A 8 3.48 -1.03 11.22
CA ASN A 8 4.85 -1.18 10.74
C ASN A 8 5.04 -0.35 9.47
N VAL A 9 5.79 0.74 9.58
CA VAL A 9 6.14 1.60 8.45
C VAL A 9 7.42 2.37 8.78
N LEU A 10 8.32 2.49 7.81
CA LEU A 10 9.51 3.32 7.90
C LEU A 10 9.28 4.60 7.11
N THR A 11 9.46 5.76 7.74
CA THR A 11 9.30 7.05 7.06
C THR A 11 10.34 8.06 7.52
N LYS A 12 10.61 9.05 6.68
CA LYS A 12 11.40 10.24 7.02
C LYS A 12 10.79 11.44 6.33
N SER A 13 10.60 12.54 7.06
CA SER A 13 10.24 13.82 6.44
C SER A 13 11.46 14.40 5.73
N LEU A 14 11.39 14.51 4.40
CA LEU A 14 12.41 15.10 3.55
C LEU A 14 11.84 16.41 2.99
N GLY A 15 12.50 17.54 3.25
CA GLY A 15 12.03 18.87 2.86
C GLY A 15 11.61 19.72 4.06
N SER A 16 10.48 20.43 3.94
CA SER A 16 10.01 21.37 4.95
C SER A 16 9.68 20.69 6.28
N THR A 17 10.12 21.28 7.39
CA THR A 17 9.81 20.84 8.75
C THR A 17 8.51 21.43 9.29
N ASN A 18 7.80 22.26 8.52
CA ASN A 18 6.52 22.83 8.92
C ASN A 18 5.46 21.71 9.02
N VAL A 19 4.88 21.56 10.22
CA VAL A 19 3.93 20.51 10.56
C VAL A 19 2.74 20.43 9.59
N ILE A 20 2.19 21.57 9.17
CA ILE A 20 1.03 21.59 8.25
C ILE A 20 1.40 20.95 6.90
N ASN A 21 2.59 21.27 6.39
CA ASN A 21 3.06 20.75 5.12
C ASN A 21 3.41 19.26 5.22
N VAL A 22 3.97 18.83 6.34
CA VAL A 22 4.25 17.41 6.61
C VAL A 22 2.97 16.59 6.63
N VAL A 23 1.91 17.09 7.29
CA VAL A 23 0.61 16.40 7.34
C VAL A 23 0.00 16.32 5.93
N ARG A 24 -0.03 17.43 5.18
CA ARG A 24 -0.55 17.45 3.80
C ARG A 24 0.22 16.51 2.87
N ALA A 25 1.56 16.51 2.96
CA ALA A 25 2.41 15.61 2.18
C ALA A 25 2.16 14.14 2.55
N THR A 26 1.95 13.85 3.84
CA THR A 26 1.63 12.50 4.30
C THR A 26 0.27 12.03 3.78
N GLU A 27 -0.76 12.88 3.85
CA GLU A 27 -2.10 12.59 3.32
C GLU A 27 -2.05 12.31 1.82
N ASP A 28 -1.38 13.17 1.06
CA ASP A 28 -1.20 13.02 -0.38
C ASP A 28 -0.41 11.74 -0.73
N GLY A 29 0.65 11.44 0.03
CA GLY A 29 1.40 10.19 -0.11
C GLY A 29 0.54 8.95 0.10
N LEU A 30 -0.30 8.93 1.14
CA LEU A 30 -1.22 7.83 1.42
C LEU A 30 -2.27 7.66 0.31
N LYS A 31 -2.82 8.76 -0.23
CA LYS A 31 -3.80 8.71 -1.34
C LYS A 31 -3.22 8.14 -2.64
N ARG A 32 -1.92 8.27 -2.86
CA ARG A 32 -1.24 7.78 -4.07
C ARG A 32 -0.90 6.29 -4.02
N ILE A 33 -1.06 5.63 -2.89
CA ILE A 33 -0.81 4.19 -2.76
C ILE A 33 -1.81 3.43 -3.63
N LYS A 34 -1.29 2.56 -4.49
CA LYS A 34 -2.08 1.73 -5.42
C LYS A 34 -2.03 0.29 -4.98
N SER A 35 -3.15 -0.43 -5.08
CA SER A 35 -3.14 -1.86 -4.80
C SER A 35 -2.36 -2.62 -5.88
N PRO A 36 -1.71 -3.74 -5.52
CA PRO A 36 -1.00 -4.57 -6.49
C PRO A 36 -1.89 -5.06 -7.64
N SER A 37 -3.16 -5.36 -7.38
CA SER A 37 -4.14 -5.77 -8.40
C SER A 37 -4.40 -4.67 -9.43
N GLN A 38 -4.52 -3.41 -8.99
CA GLN A 38 -4.70 -2.27 -9.89
C GLN A 38 -3.47 -2.08 -10.77
N ILE A 39 -2.26 -2.20 -10.21
CA ILE A 39 -1.01 -2.08 -10.97
C ILE A 39 -0.83 -3.23 -11.96
N ALA A 40 -1.13 -4.47 -11.55
CA ALA A 40 -1.03 -5.63 -12.42
C ALA A 40 -1.94 -5.53 -13.65
N LYS A 41 -3.19 -5.08 -13.46
CA LYS A 41 -4.15 -4.80 -14.54
C LYS A 41 -3.65 -3.69 -15.47
N LEU A 42 -3.17 -2.57 -14.92
CA LEU A 42 -2.62 -1.46 -15.72
C LEU A 42 -1.41 -1.88 -16.56
N ARG A 43 -0.61 -2.83 -16.06
CA ARG A 43 0.60 -3.33 -16.73
C ARG A 43 0.37 -4.57 -17.59
N GLY A 44 -0.87 -5.07 -17.68
CA GLY A 44 -1.21 -6.27 -18.46
C GLY A 44 -0.53 -7.55 -17.99
N LYS A 45 -0.09 -7.63 -16.73
CA LYS A 45 0.60 -8.80 -16.17
C LYS A 45 -0.30 -9.52 -15.17
N SER A 46 -0.09 -10.84 -15.03
CA SER A 46 -0.77 -11.59 -13.97
C SER A 46 -0.20 -11.20 -12.60
N LEU A 47 -1.04 -11.26 -11.56
CA LEU A 47 -0.59 -11.02 -10.18
C LEU A 47 0.52 -11.99 -9.75
N LYS A 48 0.50 -13.21 -10.29
CA LYS A 48 1.48 -14.26 -10.01
C LYS A 48 2.86 -13.93 -10.59
N ASP A 49 2.90 -13.31 -11.77
CA ASP A 49 4.14 -12.85 -12.38
C ASP A 49 4.66 -11.55 -11.75
N PHE A 50 3.76 -10.77 -11.12
CA PHE A 50 4.13 -9.55 -10.42
C PHE A 50 4.79 -9.84 -9.06
N PHE A 51 4.34 -10.88 -8.37
CA PHE A 51 4.94 -11.36 -7.12
C PHE A 51 5.74 -12.64 -7.39
N SER A 52 6.96 -12.51 -7.94
CA SER A 52 7.88 -13.62 -8.20
C SER A 52 8.49 -14.26 -6.93
N SER A 53 7.83 -14.14 -5.77
CA SER A 53 8.23 -14.74 -4.50
C SER A 53 7.01 -15.39 -3.81
N PRO A 54 7.20 -16.49 -3.05
CA PRO A 54 6.16 -17.47 -2.69
C PRO A 54 5.01 -16.96 -1.80
N GLU A 55 5.02 -15.70 -1.36
CA GLU A 55 4.04 -15.16 -0.41
C GLU A 55 2.72 -14.66 -1.05
N GLY A 56 2.64 -14.53 -2.38
CA GLY A 56 1.48 -13.95 -3.08
C GLY A 56 0.20 -14.80 -3.13
N SER A 57 0.13 -15.94 -2.43
CA SER A 57 -0.98 -16.90 -2.50
C SER A 57 -1.97 -16.87 -1.33
N LYS A 58 -1.73 -16.06 -0.29
CA LYS A 58 -2.53 -16.09 0.96
C LYS A 58 -3.77 -15.17 0.96
N GLU A 59 -3.78 -14.07 0.20
CA GLU A 59 -4.87 -13.07 0.30
C GLU A 59 -6.18 -13.46 -0.41
N SER A 60 -6.13 -14.29 -1.46
CA SER A 60 -7.35 -14.72 -2.17
C SER A 60 -8.15 -15.80 -1.44
N LYS A 61 -7.58 -16.48 -0.43
CA LYS A 61 -8.29 -17.50 0.36
C LYS A 61 -9.05 -16.95 1.58
N ILE A 62 -8.78 -15.71 2.00
CA ILE A 62 -9.37 -15.16 3.25
C ILE A 62 -10.75 -14.52 2.99
N LYS A 63 -11.09 -14.15 1.75
CA LYS A 63 -12.40 -13.53 1.44
C LYS A 63 -13.55 -14.51 1.14
N ASN A 64 -13.29 -15.82 1.04
CA ASN A 64 -14.31 -16.86 0.79
C ASN A 64 -14.48 -17.79 2.00
N LYS A 65 -14.69 -17.25 3.21
CA LYS A 65 -14.96 -18.10 4.39
C LYS A 65 -15.97 -17.57 5.41
N ASN A 66 -16.75 -16.56 5.06
CA ASN A 66 -17.90 -16.13 5.86
C ASN A 66 -19.16 -16.21 4.99
N GLU A 67 -19.66 -17.44 4.81
CA GLU A 67 -21.11 -17.69 4.82
C GLU A 67 -21.58 -17.67 6.28
#